data_AF-A0A6C0IXI0-F1
#
_entry.id   AF-A0A6C0IXI0-F1
#
_cell.length_a   1.000
_cell.length_b   1.000
_cell.length_c   1.000
_cell.angle_alpha   90.00
_cell.angle_beta   90.00
_cell.angle_gamma   90.00
#
_symmetry.space_group_name_H-M   'P 1'
#
loop_
_entity.id
_entity.type
_entity.pdbx_description
1 polymer ?
#
loop_
_entity_poly.entity_id
_entity_poly.type
_entity_poly.pdbx_seq_one_letter_code
_entity_poly.pdbx_strand_id
1 'polypeptide(L)'
;MSSEKKEEHKDEHKEDLSLNKKIFKNIRITSQEHMLLNCIEQFYSDESNSEKLVDLVNGNISIRLIDFFVTNYSKKNRINYTIKDGESTSVFNVHSSYKSQLKAWNKKYFDPFSRGDRIPFFLENDCLITTIGQLNFFKWFINNNVTEYIETSIDKIEQDMNKNKKKVKKIQTVNKPKKNMREKIIKNYNMNTLSCMEPKKITKIEVTFD
;
A
#
# COMPACT_ATOMS: atom_id res chain seq x y z
N MET A 1 2.86 -69.93 -6.40
CA MET A 1 3.65 -69.28 -7.48
C MET A 1 2.71 -68.30 -8.17
N SER A 2 2.39 -67.16 -7.55
CA SER A 2 3.16 -65.92 -7.56
C SER A 2 3.54 -65.48 -8.97
N SER A 3 2.86 -64.44 -9.49
CA SER A 3 3.40 -63.28 -10.22
C SER A 3 2.27 -62.45 -10.84
N GLU A 4 1.57 -61.67 -10.01
CA GLU A 4 0.85 -60.48 -10.51
C GLU A 4 1.89 -59.39 -10.81
N LYS A 5 1.96 -58.96 -12.07
CA LYS A 5 2.71 -57.75 -12.45
C LYS A 5 1.93 -56.52 -11.98
N LYS A 6 2.44 -55.87 -10.94
CA LYS A 6 2.23 -54.44 -10.69
C LYS A 6 3.19 -53.66 -11.59
N GLU A 7 2.67 -52.85 -12.49
CA GLU A 7 3.43 -51.78 -13.14
C GLU A 7 2.74 -50.45 -12.85
N GLU A 8 3.31 -49.78 -11.84
CA GLU A 8 3.57 -48.34 -11.73
C GLU A 8 2.58 -47.37 -12.39
N HIS A 9 1.61 -46.91 -11.60
CA HIS A 9 1.07 -45.56 -11.76
C HIS A 9 2.17 -44.56 -11.40
N LYS A 10 2.75 -43.90 -12.43
CA LYS A 10 3.56 -42.70 -12.23
C LYS A 10 2.63 -41.57 -11.78
N ASP A 11 2.89 -41.09 -10.57
CA ASP A 11 2.29 -39.89 -10.00
C ASP A 11 2.57 -38.66 -10.90
N GLU A 12 1.61 -38.29 -11.73
CA GLU A 12 1.54 -36.96 -12.33
C GLU A 12 1.03 -35.96 -11.29
N HIS A 13 1.82 -35.69 -10.25
CA HIS A 13 1.67 -34.45 -9.49
C HIS A 13 2.25 -33.31 -10.33
N LYS A 14 1.49 -32.83 -11.32
CA LYS A 14 1.64 -31.46 -11.80
C LYS A 14 1.32 -30.56 -10.62
N GLU A 15 2.33 -29.93 -10.03
CA GLU A 15 2.16 -28.81 -9.10
C GLU A 15 1.18 -27.82 -9.75
N ASP A 16 -0.04 -27.77 -9.25
CA ASP A 16 -1.03 -26.84 -9.79
C ASP A 16 -0.61 -25.44 -9.35
N LEU A 17 0.11 -24.78 -10.25
CA LEU A 17 0.70 -23.49 -9.98
C LEU A 17 -0.43 -22.50 -9.62
N SER A 18 -0.34 -21.89 -8.44
CA SER A 18 -1.28 -20.86 -7.98
C SER A 18 -1.61 -19.85 -9.09
N LEU A 19 -2.87 -19.42 -9.16
CA LEU A 19 -3.35 -18.41 -10.12
C LEU A 19 -2.47 -17.16 -10.12
N ASN A 20 -2.01 -16.72 -8.94
CA ASN A 20 -1.09 -15.61 -8.79
C ASN A 20 0.23 -15.86 -9.52
N LYS A 21 0.86 -17.02 -9.30
CA LYS A 21 2.10 -17.40 -9.99
C LYS A 21 1.95 -17.49 -11.51
N LYS A 22 0.78 -17.96 -12.01
CA LYS A 22 0.48 -17.98 -13.45
C LYS A 22 0.43 -16.56 -14.03
N ILE A 23 -0.19 -15.62 -13.32
CA ILE A 23 -0.37 -14.24 -13.80
C ILE A 23 0.89 -13.40 -13.66
N PHE A 24 1.62 -13.54 -12.56
CA PHE A 24 2.86 -12.83 -12.33
C PHE A 24 3.95 -13.16 -13.36
N LYS A 25 3.92 -14.35 -13.98
CA LYS A 25 4.79 -14.69 -15.11
C LYS A 25 4.49 -13.89 -16.39
N ASN A 26 3.25 -13.47 -16.55
CA ASN A 26 2.78 -12.75 -17.75
C ASN A 26 2.86 -11.23 -17.60
N ILE A 27 3.11 -10.73 -16.38
CA ILE A 27 3.27 -9.31 -16.09
C ILE A 27 4.77 -8.98 -16.03
N ARG A 28 5.15 -7.80 -16.52
CA ARG A 28 6.52 -7.30 -16.41
C ARG A 28 6.82 -6.86 -14.97
N ILE A 29 7.32 -7.78 -14.16
CA ILE A 29 7.78 -7.50 -12.79
C ILE A 29 9.26 -7.85 -12.63
N THR A 30 9.91 -7.17 -11.69
CA THR A 30 11.33 -7.40 -11.36
C THR A 30 11.51 -8.66 -10.50
N SER A 31 12.73 -9.20 -10.45
CA SER A 31 13.05 -10.34 -9.56
C SER A 31 12.78 -10.04 -8.08
N GLN A 32 13.04 -8.81 -7.65
CA GLN A 32 12.74 -8.35 -6.29
C GLN A 32 11.23 -8.35 -6.01
N GLU A 33 10.41 -7.85 -6.96
CA GLU A 33 8.95 -7.84 -6.84
C GLU A 33 8.40 -9.27 -6.80
N HIS A 34 8.95 -10.18 -7.61
CA HIS A 34 8.62 -11.61 -7.56
C HIS A 34 8.88 -12.23 -6.19
N MET A 35 10.07 -12.02 -5.61
CA MET A 35 10.39 -12.55 -4.28
C MET A 35 9.45 -11.99 -3.21
N LEU A 36 9.18 -10.69 -3.26
CA LEU A 36 8.28 -10.04 -2.32
C LEU A 36 6.85 -10.58 -2.46
N LEU A 37 6.35 -10.73 -3.68
CA LEU A 37 5.01 -11.27 -3.95
C LEU A 37 4.87 -12.71 -3.48
N ASN A 38 5.89 -13.55 -3.66
CA ASN A 38 5.86 -14.92 -3.13
C ASN A 38 5.76 -14.93 -1.59
N CYS A 39 6.50 -14.05 -0.91
CA CYS A 39 6.40 -13.90 0.55
C CYS A 39 5.06 -13.32 1.02
N ILE A 40 4.37 -12.55 0.18
CA ILE A 40 3.05 -11.99 0.44
C ILE A 40 1.99 -13.08 0.24
N GLU A 41 2.08 -13.81 -0.88
CA GLU A 41 1.20 -14.93 -1.22
C GLU A 41 1.24 -16.01 -0.14
N GLN A 42 2.42 -16.40 0.32
CA GLN A 42 2.56 -17.38 1.40
C GLN A 42 1.88 -16.93 2.70
N PHE A 43 1.91 -15.63 3.01
CA PHE A 43 1.28 -15.09 4.22
C PHE A 43 -0.25 -15.09 4.12
N TYR A 44 -0.77 -14.78 2.94
CA TYR A 44 -2.22 -14.77 2.66
C TYR A 44 -2.75 -16.13 2.17
N SER A 45 -1.93 -17.18 2.19
CA SER A 45 -2.39 -18.55 1.99
C SER A 45 -3.17 -19.06 3.20
N ASP A 46 -3.01 -18.42 4.36
CA ASP A 46 -3.87 -18.62 5.53
C ASP A 46 -5.17 -17.82 5.35
N GLU A 47 -6.30 -18.51 5.40
CA GLU A 47 -7.65 -17.95 5.26
C GLU A 47 -7.91 -16.81 6.25
N SER A 48 -7.42 -16.91 7.49
CA SER A 48 -7.63 -15.83 8.47
C SER A 48 -6.93 -14.53 8.07
N ASN A 49 -5.74 -14.63 7.47
CA ASN A 49 -5.00 -13.45 7.02
C ASN A 49 -5.60 -12.85 5.75
N SER A 50 -6.13 -13.69 4.85
CA SER A 50 -6.77 -13.23 3.62
C SER A 50 -8.09 -12.52 3.91
N GLU A 51 -8.93 -13.03 4.80
CA GLU A 51 -10.16 -12.37 5.27
C GLU A 51 -9.86 -11.00 5.87
N LYS A 52 -8.89 -10.93 6.79
CA LYS A 52 -8.44 -9.65 7.39
C LYS A 52 -7.98 -8.64 6.33
N LEU A 53 -7.29 -9.10 5.29
CA LEU A 53 -6.88 -8.22 4.19
C LEU A 53 -8.10 -7.67 3.44
N VAL A 54 -9.05 -8.53 3.09
CA VAL A 54 -10.28 -8.15 2.38
C VAL A 54 -11.06 -7.12 3.19
N ASP A 55 -11.25 -7.34 4.48
CA ASP A 55 -11.93 -6.41 5.39
C ASP A 55 -11.25 -5.04 5.47
N LEU A 56 -9.92 -5.02 5.57
CA LEU A 56 -9.14 -3.78 5.62
C LEU A 56 -9.20 -3.01 4.30
N VAL A 57 -9.18 -3.71 3.16
CA VAL A 57 -9.28 -3.10 1.83
C VAL A 57 -10.69 -2.57 1.57
N ASN A 58 -11.72 -3.30 2.01
CA ASN A 58 -13.13 -2.90 1.91
C ASN A 58 -13.51 -1.75 2.85
N GLY A 59 -12.63 -1.41 3.79
CA GLY A 59 -12.73 -0.19 4.58
C GLY A 59 -13.35 -0.37 5.96
N ASN A 60 -13.27 -1.57 6.55
CA ASN A 60 -13.63 -1.81 7.96
C ASN A 60 -12.99 -0.75 8.88
N ILE A 61 -11.72 -0.41 8.61
CA ILE A 61 -11.05 0.73 9.22
C ILE A 61 -10.64 1.71 8.12
N SER A 62 -10.91 3.01 8.33
CA SER A 62 -10.50 4.03 7.37
C SER A 62 -8.98 4.02 7.15
N ILE A 63 -8.54 3.89 5.90
CA ILE A 63 -7.11 3.96 5.53
C ILE A 63 -6.46 5.27 6.03
N ARG A 64 -7.22 6.38 6.08
CA ARG A 64 -6.72 7.65 6.63
C ARG A 64 -6.51 7.62 8.13
N LEU A 65 -7.34 6.86 8.86
CA LEU A 65 -7.18 6.64 10.29
C LEU A 65 -5.95 5.78 10.56
N ILE A 66 -5.75 4.72 9.78
CA ILE A 66 -4.56 3.85 9.84
C ILE A 66 -3.29 4.66 9.58
N ASP A 67 -3.25 5.44 8.48
CA ASP A 67 -2.12 6.31 8.15
C ASP A 67 -1.83 7.30 9.28
N PHE A 68 -2.86 8.00 9.78
CA PHE A 68 -2.71 8.92 10.91
C PHE A 68 -2.19 8.21 12.16
N PHE A 69 -2.67 7.00 12.42
CA PHE A 69 -2.27 6.21 13.57
C PHE A 69 -0.76 5.89 13.51
N VAL A 70 -0.29 5.26 12.43
CA VAL A 70 1.11 4.81 12.32
C VAL A 70 2.10 5.97 12.18
N THR A 71 1.70 7.07 11.54
CA THR A 71 2.58 8.22 11.30
C THR A 71 2.65 9.20 12.46
N ASN A 72 1.53 9.49 13.12
CA ASN A 72 1.40 10.60 14.07
C ASN A 72 1.02 10.13 15.47
N TYR A 73 -0.11 9.42 15.60
CA TYR A 73 -0.64 9.03 16.91
C TYR A 73 0.33 8.13 17.67
N SER A 74 0.86 7.12 17.00
CA SER A 74 1.79 6.14 17.57
C SER A 74 3.06 6.81 18.11
N LYS A 75 3.61 7.77 17.36
CA LYS A 75 4.79 8.56 17.74
C LYS A 75 4.52 9.42 18.96
N LYS A 76 3.42 10.17 18.94
CA LYS A 76 3.04 11.12 19.99
C LYS A 76 2.81 10.42 21.32
N ASN A 77 2.09 9.29 21.28
CA ASN A 77 1.70 8.54 22.48
C ASN A 77 2.70 7.42 22.84
N ARG A 78 3.82 7.29 22.10
CA ARG A 78 4.84 6.25 22.28
C ARG A 78 4.25 4.84 22.33
N ILE A 79 3.34 4.53 21.42
CA ILE A 79 2.60 3.26 21.43
C ILE A 79 3.57 2.08 21.29
N ASN A 80 3.60 1.28 22.35
CA ASN A 80 4.32 0.02 22.43
C ASN A 80 3.43 -1.01 23.11
N TYR A 81 3.55 -2.26 22.69
CA TYR A 81 2.87 -3.40 23.28
C TYR A 81 3.69 -4.66 23.04
N THR A 82 3.32 -5.72 23.75
CA THR A 82 4.03 -6.99 23.71
C THR A 82 3.36 -7.93 22.71
N ILE A 83 4.15 -8.49 21.80
CA ILE A 83 3.72 -9.54 20.88
C ILE A 83 4.29 -10.86 21.38
N LYS A 84 3.44 -11.88 21.48
CA LYS A 84 3.81 -13.26 21.80
C LYS A 84 3.87 -14.06 20.51
N ASP A 85 4.97 -14.74 20.29
CA ASP A 85 5.18 -15.67 19.18
C ASP A 85 5.71 -16.98 19.76
N GLY A 86 4.80 -17.93 19.99
CA GLY A 86 5.07 -19.13 20.78
C GLY A 86 5.54 -18.79 22.20
N GLU A 87 6.73 -19.26 22.56
CA GLU A 87 7.37 -18.98 23.85
C GLU A 87 8.10 -17.61 23.88
N SER A 88 8.35 -17.03 22.70
CA SER A 88 9.08 -15.77 22.58
C SER A 88 8.15 -14.57 22.82
N THR A 89 8.62 -13.63 23.64
CA THR A 89 7.92 -12.40 23.95
C THR A 89 8.76 -11.21 23.54
N SER A 90 8.25 -10.36 22.65
CA SER A 90 8.98 -9.19 22.15
C SER A 90 8.18 -7.91 22.31
N VAL A 91 8.88 -6.79 22.56
CA VAL A 91 8.26 -5.47 22.65
C VAL A 91 8.20 -4.84 21.27
N PHE A 92 7.00 -4.58 20.78
CA PHE A 92 6.75 -3.95 19.51
C PHE A 92 6.50 -2.45 19.69
N ASN A 93 7.31 -1.62 19.05
CA ASN A 93 7.07 -0.18 18.93
C ASN A 93 6.53 0.15 17.55
N VAL A 94 5.26 0.57 17.49
CA VAL A 94 4.54 0.80 16.22
C VAL A 94 5.27 1.81 15.33
N HIS A 95 5.63 2.98 15.89
CA HIS A 95 6.23 4.06 15.09
C HIS A 95 7.62 3.68 14.57
N SER A 96 8.45 3.06 15.42
CA SER A 96 9.78 2.63 15.06
C SER A 96 9.75 1.56 13.97
N SER A 97 8.89 0.54 14.15
CA SER A 97 8.73 -0.54 13.17
C SER A 97 8.24 -0.01 11.81
N TYR A 98 7.22 0.85 11.81
CA TYR A 98 6.73 1.52 10.60
C TYR A 98 7.85 2.29 9.85
N LYS A 99 8.68 3.04 10.59
CA LYS A 99 9.82 3.76 10.03
C LYS A 99 10.88 2.84 9.43
N SER A 100 11.14 1.70 10.06
CA SER A 100 12.07 0.69 9.54
C SER A 100 11.55 0.07 8.25
N GLN A 101 10.25 -0.24 8.16
CA GLN A 101 9.64 -0.75 6.92
C GLN A 101 9.76 0.25 5.76
N LEU A 102 9.49 1.53 6.00
CA LEU A 102 9.68 2.57 4.98
C LEU A 102 11.14 2.72 4.51
N LYS A 103 12.12 2.47 5.38
CA LYS A 103 13.53 2.49 4.99
C LYS A 103 13.91 1.29 4.12
N ALA A 104 13.39 0.10 4.46
CA ALA A 104 13.68 -1.13 3.73
C ALA A 104 12.97 -1.18 2.37
N TRP A 105 11.70 -0.79 2.32
CA TRP A 105 10.82 -1.01 1.17
C TRP A 105 10.51 0.23 0.37
N ASN A 106 10.91 1.42 0.86
CA ASN A 106 10.49 2.72 0.35
C ASN A 106 8.95 2.84 0.23
N LYS A 107 8.43 3.94 -0.33
CA LYS A 107 6.97 4.12 -0.46
C LYS A 107 6.35 3.27 -1.57
N LYS A 108 7.13 2.79 -2.54
CA LYS A 108 6.65 1.96 -3.65
C LYS A 108 6.17 0.60 -3.15
N TYR A 109 6.89 -0.01 -2.21
CA TYR A 109 6.57 -1.34 -1.69
C TYR A 109 6.01 -1.33 -0.26
N PHE A 110 5.62 -0.17 0.26
CA PHE A 110 5.02 -0.04 1.59
C PHE A 110 4.15 1.23 1.69
N ASP A 111 2.91 1.16 1.19
CA ASP A 111 1.95 2.28 1.16
C ASP A 111 0.51 1.77 1.31
N PRO A 112 -0.24 2.20 2.35
CA PRO A 112 -1.61 1.75 2.54
C PRO A 112 -2.61 2.27 1.49
N PHE A 113 -2.28 3.29 0.69
CA PHE A 113 -3.24 3.99 -0.19
C PHE A 113 -3.37 3.41 -1.61
N SER A 114 -2.84 2.23 -1.91
CA SER A 114 -2.91 1.59 -3.25
C SER A 114 -2.42 2.49 -4.40
N ARG A 115 -1.39 3.31 -4.16
CA ARG A 115 -0.87 4.26 -5.16
C ARG A 115 0.23 3.59 -6.00
N GLY A 116 0.19 3.79 -7.31
CA GLY A 116 1.17 3.25 -8.26
C GLY A 116 0.61 2.12 -9.12
N ASP A 117 1.50 1.23 -9.58
CA ASP A 117 1.18 0.15 -10.50
C ASP A 117 0.32 -0.92 -9.81
N ARG A 118 -0.89 -1.11 -10.36
CA ARG A 118 -1.85 -2.09 -9.84
C ARG A 118 -1.64 -3.44 -10.49
N ILE A 119 -1.75 -4.48 -9.67
CA ILE A 119 -1.72 -5.88 -10.07
C ILE A 119 -3.00 -6.56 -9.61
N PRO A 120 -3.50 -7.55 -10.36
CA PRO A 120 -4.51 -8.46 -9.84
C PRO A 120 -3.85 -9.41 -8.82
N PHE A 121 -4.46 -9.55 -7.65
CA PHE A 121 -4.04 -10.45 -6.58
C PHE A 121 -5.21 -11.35 -6.20
N PHE A 122 -5.06 -12.64 -6.45
CA PHE A 122 -6.08 -13.65 -6.22
C PHE A 122 -5.94 -14.20 -4.81
N LEU A 123 -7.05 -14.15 -4.10
CA LEU A 123 -7.32 -14.88 -2.87
C LEU A 123 -8.23 -16.08 -3.24
N GLU A 124 -8.55 -16.92 -2.28
CA GLU A 124 -9.34 -18.14 -2.52
C GLU A 124 -10.68 -17.86 -3.21
N ASN A 125 -11.42 -16.86 -2.73
CA ASN A 125 -12.74 -16.50 -3.24
C ASN A 125 -12.79 -15.11 -3.93
N ASP A 126 -11.72 -14.33 -3.85
CA ASP A 126 -11.70 -12.92 -4.26
C ASP A 126 -10.53 -12.58 -5.19
N CYS A 127 -10.71 -11.53 -5.99
CA CYS A 127 -9.63 -10.92 -6.76
C CYS A 127 -9.53 -9.43 -6.45
N LEU A 128 -8.39 -9.03 -5.89
CA LEU A 128 -8.11 -7.64 -5.53
C LEU A 128 -7.27 -6.96 -6.61
N ILE A 129 -7.74 -5.81 -7.09
CA ILE A 129 -6.94 -4.92 -7.96
C ILE A 129 -6.22 -3.89 -7.08
N THR A 130 -5.02 -4.25 -6.62
CA THR A 130 -4.27 -3.53 -5.59
C THR A 130 -2.81 -3.32 -6.01
N THR A 131 -1.96 -2.75 -5.15
CA THR A 131 -0.52 -2.58 -5.40
C THR A 131 0.29 -3.45 -4.46
N ILE A 132 1.52 -3.81 -4.87
CA ILE A 132 2.47 -4.55 -4.02
C ILE A 132 2.68 -3.81 -2.68
N GLY A 133 2.73 -2.48 -2.73
CA GLY A 133 2.90 -1.66 -1.53
C GLY A 133 1.74 -1.71 -0.56
N GLN A 134 0.50 -1.83 -1.05
CA GLN A 134 -0.67 -1.97 -0.18
C GLN A 134 -0.74 -3.35 0.45
N LEU A 135 -0.49 -4.41 -0.35
CA LEU A 135 -0.42 -5.79 0.15
C LEU A 135 0.65 -5.93 1.24
N ASN A 136 1.86 -5.43 0.98
CA ASN A 136 2.95 -5.54 1.94
C ASN A 136 2.70 -4.70 3.20
N PHE A 137 2.07 -3.52 3.06
CA PHE A 137 1.69 -2.71 4.21
C PHE A 137 0.70 -3.46 5.11
N PHE A 138 -0.36 -4.03 4.54
CA PHE A 138 -1.36 -4.76 5.34
C PHE A 138 -0.84 -6.08 5.89
N LYS A 139 0.09 -6.74 5.20
CA LYS A 139 0.82 -7.88 5.75
C LYS A 139 1.51 -7.51 7.06
N TRP A 140 2.29 -6.43 7.05
CA TRP A 140 2.93 -5.92 8.27
C TRP A 140 1.91 -5.51 9.32
N PHE A 141 0.81 -4.86 8.92
CA PHE A 141 -0.23 -4.39 9.81
C PHE A 141 -0.90 -5.54 10.59
N ILE A 142 -1.27 -6.61 9.89
CA ILE A 142 -1.87 -7.82 10.47
C ILE A 142 -0.85 -8.57 11.32
N ASN A 143 0.35 -8.85 10.78
CA ASN A 143 1.37 -9.64 11.46
C ASN A 143 1.84 -9.04 12.80
N ASN A 144 1.69 -7.72 12.97
CA ASN A 144 2.11 -7.04 14.20
C ASN A 144 0.93 -6.68 15.12
N ASN A 145 -0.24 -7.29 14.92
CA ASN A 145 -1.47 -7.07 15.69
C ASN A 145 -1.84 -5.58 15.82
N VAL A 146 -1.60 -4.82 14.75
CA VAL A 146 -1.88 -3.38 14.74
C VAL A 146 -3.39 -3.13 14.63
N THR A 147 -4.10 -4.01 13.92
CA THR A 147 -5.56 -3.99 13.78
C THR A 147 -6.25 -3.96 15.14
N GLU A 148 -5.89 -4.91 16.01
CA GLU A 148 -6.48 -5.13 17.32
C GLU A 148 -6.24 -3.93 18.25
N TYR A 149 -5.07 -3.29 18.14
CA TYR A 149 -4.79 -2.05 18.87
C TYR A 149 -5.69 -0.91 18.41
N ILE A 150 -5.89 -0.76 17.10
CA ILE A 150 -6.73 0.32 16.56
C ILE A 150 -8.18 0.10 16.97
N GLU A 151 -8.72 -1.10 16.83
CA GLU A 151 -10.12 -1.42 17.16
C GLU A 151 -10.45 -1.09 18.61
N THR A 152 -9.57 -1.44 19.56
CA THR A 152 -9.78 -1.12 20.99
C THR A 152 -9.64 0.36 21.34
N SER A 153 -9.04 1.17 20.45
CA SER A 153 -8.70 2.58 20.72
C SER A 153 -9.20 3.56 19.67
N ILE A 154 -10.15 3.15 18.82
CA ILE A 154 -10.53 3.88 17.62
C ILE A 154 -11.02 5.30 17.94
N ASP A 155 -11.89 5.45 18.95
CA ASP A 155 -12.43 6.74 19.38
C ASP A 155 -11.33 7.73 19.79
N LYS A 156 -10.32 7.26 20.51
CA LYS A 156 -9.21 8.10 20.99
C LYS A 156 -8.37 8.60 19.81
N ILE A 157 -8.12 7.72 18.83
CA ILE A 157 -7.37 8.02 17.61
C ILE A 157 -8.14 9.05 16.78
N GLU A 158 -9.45 8.83 16.56
CA GLU A 158 -10.31 9.74 15.80
C GLU A 158 -10.39 11.13 16.42
N GLN A 159 -10.59 11.19 17.75
CA GLN A 159 -10.62 12.45 18.47
C GLN A 159 -9.30 13.22 18.31
N ASP A 160 -8.15 12.55 18.40
CA ASP A 160 -6.85 13.20 18.20
C ASP A 160 -6.65 13.67 16.75
N MET A 161 -7.05 12.84 15.78
CA MET A 161 -7.02 13.19 14.36
C MET A 161 -7.82 14.48 14.10
N ASN A 162 -9.03 14.57 14.65
CA ASN A 162 -9.92 15.72 14.48
C ASN A 162 -9.41 16.96 15.22
N LYS A 163 -8.77 16.82 16.38
CA LYS A 163 -8.09 17.92 17.08
C LYS A 163 -6.94 18.50 16.25
N ASN A 164 -6.13 17.64 15.63
CA ASN A 164 -5.03 18.09 14.77
C ASN A 164 -5.53 18.84 13.53
N LYS A 165 -6.62 18.38 12.89
CA LYS A 165 -7.28 19.11 11.78
C LYS A 165 -7.71 20.52 12.19
N LYS A 166 -8.28 20.70 13.40
CA LYS A 166 -8.72 22.00 13.92
C LYS A 166 -7.54 22.96 14.18
N LYS A 167 -6.41 22.46 14.71
CA LYS A 167 -5.20 23.27 14.93
C LYS A 167 -4.64 23.84 13.63
N VAL A 168 -4.59 23.04 12.57
CA VAL A 168 -4.12 23.48 11.24
C VAL A 168 -5.00 24.62 10.70
N LYS A 169 -6.33 24.54 10.86
CA LYS A 169 -7.25 25.61 10.46
C LYS A 169 -7.04 26.91 11.23
N LYS A 170 -6.82 26.86 12.56
CA LYS A 170 -6.56 28.06 13.38
C LYS A 170 -5.26 28.78 12.98
N ILE A 171 -4.22 28.05 12.59
CA ILE A 171 -2.95 28.64 12.13
C ILE A 171 -3.13 29.40 10.81
N GLN A 172 -4.03 28.95 9.92
CA GLN A 172 -4.31 29.61 8.65
C GLN A 172 -5.11 30.92 8.81
N THR A 173 -5.87 31.07 9.90
CA THR A 173 -6.69 32.27 10.17
C THR A 173 -5.97 33.39 10.93
N VAL A 174 -4.73 33.19 11.40
CA VAL A 174 -3.95 34.26 12.02
C VAL A 174 -3.21 35.03 10.93
N ASN A 175 -3.79 36.17 10.53
CA ASN A 175 -3.25 37.25 9.70
C ASN A 175 -1.74 37.17 9.40
N LYS A 176 -1.35 36.47 8.33
CA LYS A 176 -0.09 36.78 7.63
C LYS A 176 -0.39 37.90 6.63
N PRO A 177 0.31 39.05 6.67
CA PRO A 177 0.22 40.00 5.57
C PRO A 177 0.63 39.27 4.28
N LYS A 178 -0.20 39.37 3.23
CA LYS A 178 0.09 38.81 1.91
C LYS A 178 1.39 39.45 1.40
N LYS A 179 2.52 38.79 1.63
CA LYS A 179 3.78 39.16 0.95
C LYS A 179 3.59 38.76 -0.51
N ASN A 180 3.55 39.75 -1.40
CA ASN A 180 3.47 39.57 -2.85
C ASN A 180 4.65 38.70 -3.32
N MET A 181 4.41 37.40 -3.47
CA MET A 181 5.36 36.42 -3.99
C MET A 181 5.36 36.48 -5.52
N ARG A 182 5.70 37.65 -6.09
CA ARG A 182 5.89 37.81 -7.56
C ARG A 182 7.30 38.25 -7.96
N GLU A 183 8.15 38.69 -7.03
CA GLU A 183 9.45 39.26 -7.41
C GLU A 183 10.67 38.35 -7.19
N LYS A 184 10.52 37.16 -6.58
CA LYS A 184 11.68 36.29 -6.24
C LYS A 184 11.93 35.09 -7.15
N ILE A 185 11.16 34.90 -8.23
CA ILE A 185 11.29 33.72 -9.12
C ILE A 185 12.28 33.96 -10.29
N ILE A 186 12.69 35.21 -10.58
CA ILE A 186 13.37 35.50 -11.85
C ILE A 186 14.87 35.13 -11.90
N LYS A 187 15.56 34.85 -10.78
CA LYS A 187 17.03 34.74 -10.84
C LYS A 187 17.66 33.35 -10.91
N ASN A 188 16.91 32.25 -10.78
CA ASN A 188 17.58 30.96 -10.50
C ASN A 188 17.04 29.71 -11.22
N TYR A 189 16.67 29.79 -12.51
CA TYR A 189 16.72 28.60 -13.38
C TYR A 189 17.12 28.98 -14.80
N ASN A 190 18.37 28.67 -15.14
CA ASN A 190 18.81 28.48 -16.51
C ASN A 190 18.15 27.17 -16.99
N MET A 191 16.98 27.27 -17.60
CA MET A 191 16.30 26.18 -18.29
C MET A 191 15.93 26.69 -19.67
N ASN A 192 16.38 25.98 -20.70
CA ASN A 192 15.93 26.15 -22.07
C ASN A 192 14.39 26.29 -22.09
N THR A 193 13.92 27.47 -22.48
CA THR A 193 12.50 27.76 -22.66
C THR A 193 12.03 27.01 -23.89
N LEU A 194 11.24 25.95 -23.70
CA LEU A 194 10.34 25.49 -24.76
C LEU A 194 9.35 26.63 -25.01
N SER A 195 9.55 27.36 -26.10
CA SER A 195 8.63 28.39 -26.57
C SER A 195 7.35 27.71 -27.05
N CYS A 196 6.26 27.88 -26.29
CA CYS A 196 4.92 27.61 -26.80
C CYS A 196 4.60 28.72 -27.81
N MET A 197 4.75 28.43 -29.10
CA MET A 197 4.27 29.34 -30.15
C MET A 197 2.76 29.55 -30.01
N GLU A 198 2.31 30.76 -30.32
CA GLU A 198 0.90 31.16 -30.31
C GLU A 198 0.02 30.14 -31.05
N PRO A 199 -1.21 29.89 -30.59
CA PRO A 199 -2.13 29.02 -31.30
C PRO A 199 -2.29 29.53 -32.73
N LYS A 200 -1.96 28.68 -33.71
CA LYS A 200 -2.16 28.99 -35.13
C LYS A 200 -3.64 29.36 -35.34
N LYS A 201 -3.88 30.46 -36.05
CA LYS A 201 -5.23 30.97 -36.35
C LYS A 201 -6.13 29.82 -36.84
N ILE A 202 -7.34 29.75 -36.30
CA ILE A 202 -8.38 28.79 -36.68
C ILE A 202 -8.69 28.99 -38.17
N THR A 203 -8.25 28.07 -39.02
CA THR A 203 -8.70 27.98 -40.40
C THR A 203 -10.02 27.25 -40.45
N LYS A 204 -11.06 27.88 -41.01
CA LYS A 204 -12.34 27.23 -41.30
C LYS A 204 -12.09 26.12 -42.32
N ILE A 205 -12.35 24.88 -41.93
CA ILE A 205 -12.34 23.73 -42.83
C ILE A 205 -13.76 23.64 -43.40
N GLU A 206 -13.93 23.92 -44.69
CA GLU A 206 -15.16 23.59 -45.40
C GLU A 206 -14.99 22.21 -46.03
N VAL A 207 -15.91 21.30 -45.70
CA VAL A 207 -15.97 19.96 -46.25
C VAL A 207 -16.98 19.98 -47.39
N THR A 208 -16.51 19.81 -48.62
CA THR A 208 -17.39 19.53 -49.77
C THR A 208 -17.58 18.04 -49.90
N PHE A 209 -18.81 17.62 -50.18
CA PHE A 209 -19.14 16.23 -50.50
C PHE A 209 -19.38 16.15 -52.01
N ASP A 210 -18.68 15.22 -52.66
CA ASP A 210 -18.97 14.78 -54.03
C ASP A 210 -20.12 13.77 -54.03
#